data_AF-A0A7C2QLW1-F1
#
_entry.id   AF-A0A7C2QLW1-F1
#
_cell.length_a   1.000
_cell.length_b   1.000
_cell.length_c   1.000
_cell.angle_alpha   90.00
_cell.angle_beta   90.00
_cell.angle_gamma   90.00
#
_symmetry.space_group_name_H-M   'P 1'
#
loop_
_entity.id
_entity.type
_entity.pdbx_description
1 polymer ?
#
loop_
_entity_poly.entity_id
_entity_poly.type
_entity_poly.pdbx_seq_one_letter_code
_entity_poly.pdbx_strand_id
1 'polypeptide(L)'
;LLGGVFLWLSDKLLPHLHPGFPMSEKEGLSTSWRRSTLLVLAITLHNIPEGLAVGVAFGAAAAGLEGATVTAGMALALGIGLQNFPEGTAVSMPLRREGMSALKSFWYGQLSGVVEPIAGVAGAAVVLLARPILPYALAFAAGAMIFVVAEELIPESQREGGTDIPTVGVMVGFALMMTLDVALG
;
A
#
# COMPACT_ATOMS: atom_id res chain seq x y z
N LEU A 1 0.05 -1.20 14.64
CA LEU A 1 1.35 -1.40 15.33
C LEU A 1 1.96 -2.78 15.09
N LEU A 2 1.24 -3.88 15.35
CA LEU A 2 1.80 -5.24 15.12
C LEU A 2 2.28 -5.47 13.67
N GLY A 3 1.61 -4.93 12.66
CA GLY A 3 2.10 -5.01 11.27
C GLY A 3 3.39 -4.22 11.03
N GLY A 4 3.55 -3.07 11.69
CA GLY A 4 4.80 -2.31 11.64
C GLY A 4 5.93 -3.02 12.38
N VAL A 5 5.64 -3.65 13.52
CA VAL A 5 6.60 -4.51 14.24
C VAL A 5 6.96 -5.73 13.40
N PHE A 6 5.98 -6.34 12.71
CA PHE A 6 6.21 -7.45 11.80
C PHE A 6 7.13 -7.04 10.65
N LEU A 7 6.89 -5.88 10.03
CA LEU A 7 7.77 -5.37 8.98
C LEU A 7 9.14 -4.98 9.53
N TRP A 8 9.24 -4.34 10.68
CA TRP A 8 10.51 -4.04 11.33
C TRP A 8 11.34 -5.30 11.65
N LEU A 9 10.69 -6.35 12.16
CA LEU A 9 11.35 -7.64 12.39
C LEU A 9 11.69 -8.32 11.07
N SER A 10 10.80 -8.22 10.08
CA SER A 10 11.03 -8.73 8.74
C SER A 10 12.19 -7.99 8.07
N ASP A 11 12.37 -6.70 8.30
CA ASP A 11 13.53 -5.91 7.87
C ASP A 11 14.81 -6.50 8.46
N LYS A 12 14.83 -6.74 9.77
CA LYS A 12 16.02 -7.32 10.41
C LYS A 12 16.38 -8.72 9.92
N LEU A 13 15.40 -9.45 9.38
CA LEU A 13 15.58 -10.83 8.90
C LEU A 13 15.75 -10.90 7.37
N LEU A 14 15.04 -10.05 6.64
CA LEU A 14 14.98 -10.04 5.20
C LEU A 14 16.02 -9.06 4.66
N PRO A 15 16.77 -9.49 3.64
CA PRO A 15 17.60 -8.60 2.85
C PRO A 15 16.81 -7.40 2.32
N HIS A 16 17.01 -6.19 2.85
CA HIS A 16 16.35 -5.02 2.32
C HIS A 16 17.32 -3.85 2.18
N LEU A 17 17.07 -3.05 1.14
CA LEU A 17 17.88 -1.90 0.77
C LEU A 17 17.02 -0.69 1.04
N HIS A 18 17.38 0.09 2.05
CA HIS A 18 16.73 1.37 2.26
C HIS A 18 16.83 2.18 0.96
N PRO A 19 15.72 2.76 0.51
CA PRO A 19 15.72 3.38 -0.78
C PRO A 19 16.79 4.50 -0.85
N GLY A 20 17.78 4.35 -1.73
CA GLY A 20 18.85 5.33 -2.02
C GLY A 20 20.14 5.20 -1.19
N PHE A 21 20.23 4.29 -0.22
CA PHE A 21 21.40 4.14 0.64
C PHE A 21 22.58 3.45 -0.09
N PRO A 22 23.85 3.81 0.22
CA PRO A 22 24.99 3.11 -0.34
C PRO A 22 24.94 1.63 0.02
N MET A 23 25.43 0.74 -0.86
CA MET A 23 25.41 -0.72 -0.67
C MET A 23 26.10 -1.18 0.64
N SER A 24 26.88 -0.31 1.27
CA SER A 24 27.49 -0.49 2.59
C SER A 24 26.51 -0.42 3.77
N GLU A 25 25.32 0.14 3.58
CA GLU A 25 24.27 0.29 4.59
C GLU A 25 23.09 -0.68 4.31
N LYS A 26 23.40 -1.84 3.72
CA LYS A 26 22.44 -2.94 3.59
C LYS A 26 22.17 -3.57 4.95
N GLU A 27 20.90 -3.58 5.37
CA GLU A 27 20.45 -4.34 6.54
C GLU A 27 19.82 -5.68 6.11
N GLY A 28 19.81 -6.65 7.03
CA GLY A 28 19.31 -8.00 6.79
C GLY A 28 20.31 -8.96 6.12
N LEU A 29 19.85 -10.15 5.73
CA LEU A 29 20.68 -11.14 5.04
C LEU A 29 21.12 -10.62 3.65
N SER A 30 22.16 -11.16 3.02
CA SER A 30 22.55 -10.68 1.67
C SER A 30 21.64 -11.27 0.57
N THR A 31 20.94 -10.42 -0.19
CA THR A 31 20.17 -10.81 -1.40
C THR A 31 20.77 -10.28 -2.70
N SER A 32 20.54 -11.03 -3.78
CA SER A 32 20.79 -10.60 -5.17
C SER A 32 19.67 -9.73 -5.76
N TRP A 33 18.56 -9.53 -5.04
CA TRP A 33 17.37 -8.84 -5.55
C TRP A 33 17.60 -7.33 -5.62
N ARG A 34 17.08 -6.71 -6.69
CA ARG A 34 17.18 -5.27 -6.90
C ARG A 34 16.17 -4.54 -6.00
N ARG A 35 16.55 -3.37 -5.52
CA ARG A 35 15.71 -2.49 -4.67
C ARG A 35 14.29 -2.31 -5.22
N SER A 36 14.18 -2.01 -6.51
CA SER A 36 12.88 -1.88 -7.18
C SER A 36 12.00 -3.13 -7.14
N THR A 37 12.59 -4.33 -7.07
CA THR A 37 11.85 -5.59 -6.90
C THR A 37 11.23 -5.68 -5.51
N LEU A 38 11.96 -5.23 -4.47
CA LEU A 38 11.45 -5.20 -3.11
C LEU A 38 10.29 -4.22 -2.96
N LEU A 39 10.42 -3.02 -3.55
CA LEU A 39 9.37 -1.99 -3.51
C LEU A 39 8.09 -2.43 -4.25
N VAL A 40 8.23 -3.05 -5.43
CA VAL A 40 7.10 -3.67 -6.15
C VAL A 40 6.43 -4.73 -5.28
N LEU A 41 7.21 -5.60 -4.63
CA LEU A 41 6.68 -6.67 -3.79
C LEU A 41 5.95 -6.13 -2.56
N ALA A 42 6.51 -5.14 -1.88
CA ALA A 42 5.92 -4.52 -0.70
C ALA A 42 4.56 -3.90 -1.03
N ILE A 43 4.48 -3.10 -2.09
CA ILE A 43 3.23 -2.46 -2.54
C ILE A 43 2.22 -3.52 -3.01
N THR A 44 2.67 -4.53 -3.75
CA THR A 44 1.80 -5.66 -4.15
C THR A 44 1.19 -6.37 -2.94
N LEU A 45 1.96 -6.61 -1.88
CA LEU A 45 1.43 -7.23 -0.66
C LEU A 45 0.45 -6.31 0.09
N HIS A 46 0.62 -4.99 -0.01
CA HIS A 46 -0.29 -4.02 0.60
C HIS A 46 -1.65 -3.95 -0.08
N ASN A 47 -1.67 -4.11 -1.40
CA ASN A 47 -2.87 -4.12 -2.23
C ASN A 47 -3.82 -5.29 -1.92
N ILE A 48 -3.35 -6.36 -1.26
CA ILE A 48 -4.19 -7.50 -0.87
C ILE A 48 -5.22 -7.09 0.21
N PRO A 49 -4.82 -6.53 1.37
CA PRO A 49 -5.74 -5.95 2.35
C PRO A 49 -6.75 -4.96 1.77
N GLU A 50 -6.34 -4.08 0.86
CA GLU A 50 -7.22 -3.09 0.22
C GLU A 50 -8.31 -3.76 -0.61
N GLY A 51 -7.92 -4.69 -1.49
CA GLY A 51 -8.86 -5.49 -2.26
C GLY A 51 -9.82 -6.24 -1.36
N LEU A 52 -9.32 -6.90 -0.31
CA LEU A 52 -10.16 -7.59 0.68
C LEU A 52 -11.16 -6.64 1.35
N ALA A 53 -10.76 -5.42 1.71
CA ALA A 53 -11.61 -4.41 2.35
C ALA A 53 -12.79 -4.04 1.44
N VAL A 54 -12.52 -3.75 0.16
CA VAL A 54 -13.55 -3.46 -0.85
C VAL A 54 -14.50 -4.65 -1.00
N GLY A 55 -13.94 -5.85 -1.18
CA GLY A 55 -14.71 -7.08 -1.33
C GLY A 55 -15.66 -7.34 -0.17
N VAL A 56 -15.15 -7.17 1.05
CA VAL A 56 -15.91 -7.38 2.27
C VAL A 56 -17.01 -6.33 2.43
N ALA A 57 -16.75 -5.06 2.12
CA ALA A 57 -17.77 -4.02 2.20
C ALA A 57 -18.96 -4.32 1.28
N PHE A 58 -18.69 -4.71 0.02
CA PHE A 58 -19.74 -5.09 -0.92
C PHE A 58 -20.42 -6.42 -0.56
N GLY A 59 -19.66 -7.42 -0.12
CA GLY A 59 -20.25 -8.69 0.31
C GLY A 59 -21.10 -8.54 1.59
N ALA A 60 -20.72 -7.64 2.50
CA ALA A 60 -21.47 -7.30 3.71
C ALA A 60 -22.80 -6.63 3.36
N ALA A 61 -22.79 -5.69 2.41
CA ALA A 61 -23.99 -5.07 1.89
C ALA A 61 -24.90 -6.10 1.20
N ALA A 62 -24.33 -7.01 0.40
CA ALA A 62 -25.08 -8.08 -0.27
C ALA A 62 -25.67 -9.10 0.72
N ALA A 63 -25.01 -9.35 1.85
CA ALA A 63 -25.47 -10.23 2.91
C ALA A 63 -26.50 -9.57 3.86
N GLY A 64 -26.91 -8.33 3.60
CA GLY A 64 -27.94 -7.63 4.37
C GLY A 64 -27.52 -7.31 5.81
N LEU A 65 -26.24 -7.04 6.03
CA LEU A 65 -25.73 -6.75 7.37
C LEU A 65 -26.09 -5.34 7.82
N GLU A 66 -26.46 -5.25 9.10
CA GLU A 66 -26.76 -3.98 9.74
C GLU A 66 -25.55 -3.03 9.63
N GLY A 67 -25.78 -1.83 9.10
CA GLY A 67 -24.76 -0.82 8.87
C GLY A 67 -23.93 -0.98 7.59
N ALA A 68 -24.02 -2.10 6.88
CA ALA A 68 -23.32 -2.30 5.61
C ALA A 68 -24.20 -1.88 4.43
N THR A 69 -23.80 -0.82 3.71
CA THR A 69 -24.53 -0.32 2.54
C THR A 69 -23.66 -0.36 1.28
N VAL A 70 -24.31 -0.51 0.12
CA VAL A 70 -23.62 -0.40 -1.18
C VAL A 70 -22.95 0.96 -1.31
N THR A 71 -23.57 2.03 -0.81
CA THR A 71 -23.01 3.38 -0.81
C THR A 71 -21.70 3.46 -0.02
N ALA A 72 -21.65 2.89 1.19
CA ALA A 72 -20.41 2.83 1.98
C ALA A 72 -19.31 2.01 1.29
N GLY A 73 -19.68 0.90 0.63
CA GLY A 73 -18.75 0.12 -0.19
C GLY A 73 -18.20 0.91 -1.38
N MET A 74 -19.04 1.69 -2.07
CA MET A 74 -18.63 2.55 -3.17
C MET A 74 -17.70 3.68 -2.71
N ALA A 75 -18.00 4.29 -1.57
CA ALA A 75 -17.14 5.30 -0.96
C ALA A 75 -15.73 4.75 -0.66
N LEU A 76 -15.65 3.59 -0.01
CA LEU A 76 -14.39 2.91 0.27
C LEU A 76 -13.61 2.59 -1.01
N ALA A 77 -14.29 2.03 -2.02
CA ALA A 77 -13.66 1.68 -3.30
C ALA A 77 -13.13 2.92 -4.05
N LEU A 78 -13.84 4.05 -3.99
CA LEU A 78 -13.38 5.31 -4.57
C LEU A 78 -12.18 5.89 -3.82
N GLY A 79 -12.18 5.83 -2.49
CA GLY A 79 -11.05 6.26 -1.67
C GLY A 79 -9.78 5.48 -2.01
N ILE A 80 -9.87 4.15 -2.01
CA ILE A 80 -8.78 3.24 -2.40
C ILE A 80 -8.36 3.48 -3.86
N GLY A 81 -9.31 3.59 -4.80
CA GLY A 81 -8.97 3.86 -6.19
C GLY A 81 -8.19 5.17 -6.40
N LEU A 82 -8.44 6.19 -5.58
CA LEU A 82 -7.75 7.47 -5.68
C LEU A 82 -6.32 7.41 -5.16
N GLN A 83 -6.06 6.74 -4.03
CA GLN A 83 -4.69 6.58 -3.50
C GLN A 83 -3.83 5.63 -4.36
N ASN A 84 -4.44 4.68 -5.07
CA ASN A 84 -3.69 3.71 -5.88
C ASN A 84 -3.05 4.36 -7.12
N PHE A 85 -3.50 5.55 -7.52
CA PHE A 85 -2.85 6.33 -8.56
C PHE A 85 -1.48 6.88 -8.14
N PRO A 86 -1.34 7.61 -7.00
CA PRO A 86 -0.05 7.90 -6.39
C PRO A 86 0.82 6.67 -6.15
N GLU A 87 0.27 5.56 -5.63
CA GLU A 87 1.05 4.35 -5.33
C GLU A 87 1.60 3.67 -6.59
N GLY A 88 0.78 3.52 -7.64
CA GLY A 88 1.24 3.01 -8.92
C GLY A 88 2.36 3.87 -9.53
N THR A 89 2.32 5.18 -9.28
CA THR A 89 3.40 6.11 -9.65
C THR A 89 4.65 5.88 -8.81
N ALA A 90 4.50 5.63 -7.51
CA ALA A 90 5.60 5.31 -6.59
C ALA A 90 6.32 4.01 -6.97
N VAL A 91 5.63 3.04 -7.60
CA VAL A 91 6.24 1.85 -8.21
C VAL A 91 6.92 2.18 -9.55
N SER A 92 6.23 2.93 -10.42
CA SER A 92 6.65 3.16 -11.81
C SER A 92 7.88 4.07 -11.91
N MET A 93 7.98 5.10 -11.07
CA MET A 93 9.04 6.11 -11.18
C MET A 93 10.45 5.59 -10.82
N PRO A 94 10.65 4.83 -9.72
CA PRO A 94 11.94 4.21 -9.42
C PRO A 94 12.40 3.24 -10.52
N LEU A 95 11.48 2.42 -11.02
CA LEU A 95 11.75 1.49 -12.14
C LEU A 95 12.22 2.22 -13.39
N ARG A 96 11.61 3.37 -13.72
CA ARG A 96 12.02 4.23 -14.82
C ARG A 96 13.41 4.82 -14.60
N ARG A 97 13.72 5.27 -13.37
CA ARG A 97 15.03 5.81 -12.99
C ARG A 97 16.15 4.77 -13.05
N GLU A 98 15.82 3.50 -12.79
CA GLU A 98 16.74 2.36 -12.94
C GLU A 98 17.00 1.95 -14.41
N GLY A 99 16.49 2.71 -15.38
CA GLY A 99 16.76 2.53 -16.81
C GLY A 99 15.71 1.72 -17.57
N MET A 100 14.58 1.39 -16.94
CA MET A 100 13.49 0.69 -17.63
C MET A 100 12.71 1.62 -18.57
N SER A 101 12.12 1.06 -19.64
CA SER A 101 11.28 1.85 -20.54
C SER A 101 10.04 2.36 -19.82
N ALA A 102 9.52 3.53 -20.25
CA ALA A 102 8.37 4.17 -19.62
C ALA A 102 7.15 3.23 -19.61
N LEU A 103 6.89 2.58 -20.75
CA LEU A 103 5.78 1.65 -20.89
C LEU A 103 5.92 0.43 -19.96
N LYS A 104 7.13 -0.14 -19.85
CA LYS A 104 7.35 -1.30 -18.98
C LYS A 104 7.24 -0.91 -17.51
N SER A 105 7.73 0.27 -17.13
CA SER A 105 7.62 0.78 -15.76
C SER A 105 6.16 1.04 -15.37
N PHE A 106 5.38 1.66 -16.26
CA PHE A 106 3.94 1.85 -16.11
C PHE A 106 3.22 0.51 -15.90
N TRP A 107 3.53 -0.51 -16.71
CA TRP A 107 2.92 -1.83 -16.56
C TRP A 107 3.25 -2.51 -15.24
N TYR A 108 4.46 -2.36 -14.71
CA TYR A 108 4.78 -2.88 -13.37
C TYR A 108 4.01 -2.15 -12.27
N GLY A 109 3.80 -0.84 -12.41
CA GLY A 109 2.89 -0.09 -11.53
C GLY A 109 1.49 -0.70 -11.53
N GLN A 110 0.90 -0.91 -12.71
CA GLN A 110 -0.45 -1.50 -12.80
C GLN A 110 -0.50 -2.94 -12.33
N LEU A 111 0.52 -3.75 -12.64
CA LEU A 111 0.59 -5.15 -12.21
C LEU A 111 0.71 -5.29 -10.70
N SER A 112 1.29 -4.32 -10.00
CA SER A 112 1.32 -4.34 -8.53
C SER A 112 -0.08 -4.25 -7.91
N GLY A 113 -1.02 -3.56 -8.57
CA GLY A 113 -2.44 -3.46 -8.16
C GLY A 113 -3.35 -4.60 -8.63
N VAL A 114 -2.86 -5.52 -9.48
CA VAL A 114 -3.70 -6.59 -10.05
C VAL A 114 -4.22 -7.58 -9.00
N VAL A 115 -3.62 -7.58 -7.81
CA VAL A 115 -4.04 -8.40 -6.69
C VAL A 115 -5.32 -7.89 -6.03
N GLU A 116 -5.67 -6.60 -6.17
CA GLU A 116 -6.84 -6.01 -5.50
C GLU A 116 -8.16 -6.62 -6.01
N PRO A 117 -8.41 -6.76 -7.34
CA PRO A 117 -9.65 -7.38 -7.80
C PRO A 117 -9.77 -8.85 -7.37
N ILE A 118 -8.64 -9.58 -7.35
CA ILE A 118 -8.60 -10.98 -6.91
C ILE A 118 -8.94 -11.07 -5.41
N ALA A 119 -8.29 -10.23 -4.61
CA ALA A 119 -8.54 -10.10 -3.19
C ALA A 119 -9.96 -9.61 -2.90
N GLY A 120 -10.54 -8.73 -3.72
CA GLY A 120 -11.92 -8.26 -3.60
C GLY A 120 -12.95 -9.34 -3.85
N VAL A 121 -12.76 -10.18 -4.86
CA VAL A 121 -13.64 -11.35 -5.06
C VAL A 121 -13.52 -12.31 -3.88
N ALA A 122 -12.30 -12.58 -3.41
CA ALA A 122 -12.08 -13.41 -2.24
C ALA A 122 -12.72 -12.80 -0.98
N GLY A 123 -12.60 -11.49 -0.78
CA GLY A 123 -13.17 -10.76 0.34
C GLY A 123 -14.69 -10.86 0.36
N ALA A 124 -15.33 -10.67 -0.80
CA ALA A 124 -16.78 -10.80 -0.95
C ALA A 124 -17.27 -12.23 -0.64
N ALA A 125 -16.54 -13.26 -1.08
CA ALA A 125 -16.88 -14.66 -0.85
C ALA A 125 -16.77 -15.08 0.63
N VAL A 126 -15.86 -14.47 1.39
CA VAL A 126 -15.51 -14.89 2.75
C VAL A 126 -16.19 -14.02 3.82
N VAL A 127 -17.10 -13.12 3.46
CA VAL A 127 -17.79 -12.18 4.40
C VAL A 127 -18.40 -12.84 5.65
N LEU A 128 -18.82 -14.10 5.56
CA LEU A 128 -19.38 -14.84 6.70
C LEU A 128 -18.32 -15.47 7.60
N LEU A 129 -17.13 -15.76 7.09
CA LEU A 129 -16.03 -16.41 7.82
C LEU A 129 -14.98 -15.39 8.31
N ALA A 130 -14.73 -14.34 7.53
CA ALA A 130 -13.67 -13.36 7.80
C ALA A 130 -14.10 -12.24 8.74
N ARG A 131 -15.40 -12.06 9.00
CA ARG A 131 -15.92 -10.90 9.75
C ARG A 131 -15.21 -10.63 11.09
N PRO A 132 -14.89 -11.66 11.90
CA PRO A 132 -14.14 -11.45 13.15
C PRO A 132 -12.68 -11.07 12.94
N ILE A 133 -12.03 -11.53 11.85
CA ILE A 133 -10.59 -11.33 11.62
C ILE A 133 -10.29 -10.03 10.87
N LEU A 134 -11.25 -9.52 10.11
CA LEU A 134 -11.13 -8.33 9.26
C LEU A 134 -10.58 -7.09 9.97
N PRO A 135 -11.12 -6.66 11.13
CA PRO A 135 -10.60 -5.48 11.82
C PRO A 135 -9.13 -5.64 12.22
N TYR A 136 -8.73 -6.85 12.60
CA TYR A 136 -7.35 -7.16 12.97
C TYR A 136 -6.43 -7.19 11.74
N ALA A 137 -6.90 -7.75 10.62
CA ALA A 137 -6.15 -7.76 9.36
C ALA A 137 -5.95 -6.32 8.83
N LEU A 138 -6.98 -5.48 8.88
CA LEU A 138 -6.90 -4.07 8.49
C LEU A 138 -5.99 -3.28 9.42
N ALA A 139 -6.12 -3.45 10.74
CA ALA A 139 -5.23 -2.80 11.71
C ALA A 139 -3.77 -3.26 11.59
N PHE A 140 -3.54 -4.52 11.21
CA PHE A 140 -2.23 -5.04 10.87
C PHE A 140 -1.68 -4.36 9.61
N ALA A 141 -2.44 -4.35 8.51
CA ALA A 141 -2.05 -3.70 7.26
C ALA A 141 -1.77 -2.20 7.42
N ALA A 142 -2.64 -1.48 8.14
CA ALA A 142 -2.43 -0.07 8.47
C ALA A 142 -1.13 0.15 9.27
N GLY A 143 -0.86 -0.73 10.24
CA GLY A 143 0.39 -0.71 10.99
C GLY A 143 1.62 -0.94 10.11
N ALA A 144 1.52 -1.81 9.12
CA ALA A 144 2.59 -2.07 8.15
C ALA A 144 2.83 -0.84 7.25
N MET A 145 1.79 -0.17 6.76
CA MET A 145 1.97 1.04 5.93
C MET A 145 2.56 2.22 6.68
N ILE A 146 2.18 2.41 7.94
CA ILE A 146 2.82 3.45 8.76
C ILE A 146 4.33 3.23 8.80
N PHE A 147 4.79 1.97 8.94
CA PHE A 147 6.20 1.62 8.91
C PHE A 147 6.83 1.93 7.54
N VAL A 148 6.24 1.44 6.44
CA VAL A 148 6.76 1.68 5.07
C VAL A 148 6.84 3.17 4.74
N VAL A 149 5.79 3.94 5.06
CA VAL A 149 5.76 5.39 4.81
C VAL A 149 6.87 6.10 5.59
N ALA A 150 7.02 5.78 6.87
CA ALA A 150 7.97 6.44 7.75
C ALA A 150 9.43 6.06 7.47
N GLU A 151 9.70 4.78 7.24
CA GLU A 151 11.05 4.25 7.09
C GLU A 151 11.58 4.37 5.65
N GLU A 152 10.69 4.26 4.66
CA GLU A 152 11.09 4.22 3.25
C GLU A 152 10.66 5.45 2.47
N LEU A 153 9.36 5.73 2.39
CA LEU A 153 8.83 6.72 1.44
C LEU A 153 9.20 8.16 1.79
N ILE A 154 9.08 8.55 3.07
CA ILE A 154 9.45 9.90 3.52
C ILE A 154 10.96 10.13 3.35
N PRO A 155 11.87 9.29 3.88
CA PRO A 155 13.30 9.48 3.70
C PRO A 155 13.72 9.51 2.22
N GLU A 156 13.16 8.61 1.39
CA GLU A 156 13.46 8.57 -0.05
C GLU A 156 13.08 9.88 -0.75
N SER A 157 11.88 10.39 -0.46
CA SER A 157 11.38 11.61 -1.10
C SER A 157 12.26 12.84 -0.81
N GLN A 158 13.00 12.83 0.30
CA GLN A 158 13.84 13.94 0.76
C GLN A 158 15.28 13.87 0.21
N ARG A 159 15.70 12.77 -0.43
CA ARG A 159 17.11 12.57 -0.84
C ARG A 159 17.58 13.48 -1.99
N GLU A 160 16.70 13.86 -2.91
CA GLU A 160 17.10 14.48 -4.19
C GLU A 160 16.91 16.00 -4.27
N GLY A 161 16.31 16.64 -3.26
CA GLY A 161 15.90 18.05 -3.42
C GLY A 161 15.51 18.83 -2.16
N GLY A 162 15.89 18.35 -0.97
CA GLY A 162 15.54 18.99 0.31
C GLY A 162 14.20 18.50 0.90
N THR A 163 13.84 19.02 2.07
CA THR A 163 12.71 18.51 2.87
C THR A 163 11.38 19.18 2.58
N ASP A 164 11.39 20.43 2.08
CA ASP A 164 10.20 21.28 2.07
C ASP A 164 9.11 20.78 1.10
N ILE A 165 9.47 20.49 -0.15
CA ILE A 165 8.50 19.99 -1.16
C ILE A 165 7.92 18.62 -0.76
N PRO A 166 8.74 17.63 -0.36
CA PRO A 166 8.21 16.35 0.13
C PRO A 166 7.28 16.51 1.33
N THR A 167 7.62 17.36 2.30
CA THR A 167 6.77 17.62 3.47
C THR A 167 5.44 18.25 3.08
N VAL A 168 5.42 19.22 2.14
CA VAL A 168 4.17 19.75 1.58
C VAL A 168 3.37 18.64 0.89
N GLY A 169 4.03 17.74 0.16
CA GLY A 169 3.39 16.57 -0.46
C GLY A 169 2.70 15.68 0.55
N VAL A 170 3.37 15.35 1.67
CA VAL A 170 2.79 14.59 2.78
C VAL A 170 1.58 15.32 3.37
N MET A 171 1.69 16.63 3.64
CA MET A 171 0.59 17.42 4.21
C MET A 171 -0.63 17.45 3.28
N VAL A 172 -0.43 17.70 1.99
CA VAL A 172 -1.51 17.74 1.00
C VAL A 172 -2.13 16.37 0.80
N GLY A 173 -1.33 15.31 0.69
CA GLY A 173 -1.81 13.94 0.56
C GLY A 173 -2.63 13.49 1.78
N PHE A 174 -2.15 13.79 2.99
CA PHE A 174 -2.88 13.50 4.22
C PHE A 174 -4.20 14.28 4.29
N ALA A 175 -4.18 15.59 4.03
CA ALA A 175 -5.38 16.43 4.06
C ALA A 175 -6.42 15.98 3.02
N LEU A 176 -5.97 15.61 1.82
CA LEU A 176 -6.83 15.07 0.76
C LEU A 176 -7.48 13.77 1.22
N MET A 177 -6.70 12.81 1.74
CA MET A 177 -7.25 11.54 2.22
C MET A 177 -8.22 11.73 3.38
N MET A 178 -7.92 12.59 4.35
CA MET A 178 -8.85 12.90 5.44
C MET A 178 -10.12 13.59 4.95
N THR A 179 -10.02 14.46 3.94
CA THR A 179 -11.20 15.08 3.33
C THR A 179 -12.06 14.03 2.64
N LEU A 180 -11.46 13.08 1.92
CA LEU A 180 -12.18 12.02 1.23
C LEU A 180 -12.83 11.05 2.21
N ASP A 181 -12.14 10.68 3.28
CA ASP A 181 -12.68 9.85 4.36
C ASP A 181 -13.96 10.49 4.93
N VAL A 182 -13.89 11.76 5.34
CA VAL A 182 -15.04 12.49 5.90
C VAL A 182 -16.14 12.78 4.86
N ALA A 183 -15.78 13.05 3.60
CA ALA A 183 -16.74 13.44 2.58
C ALA A 183 -17.47 12.24 1.95
N LEU A 184 -16.83 11.06 1.92
CA LEU A 184 -17.38 9.85 1.33
C LEU A 184 -17.92 8.88 2.38
N GLY A 185 -17.57 9.04 3.66
CA GLY A 185 -18.02 8.19 4.78
C GLY A 185 -18.40 8.97 6.02
#